data_AF-A0A1H7WSA3-F1
#
_entry.id   AF-A0A1H7WSA3-F1
#
_cell.length_a   1.000
_cell.length_b   1.000
_cell.length_c   1.000
_cell.angle_alpha   90.00
_cell.angle_beta   90.00
_cell.angle_gamma   90.00
#
_symmetry.space_group_name_H-M   'P 1'
#
loop_
_entity.id
_entity.type
_entity.pdbx_description
1 polymer ?
#
loop_
_entity_poly.entity_id
_entity_poly.type
_entity_poly.pdbx_seq_one_letter_code
_entity_poly.pdbx_strand_id
1 'polypeptide(L)'
;MMEESLRDKIKVLEEIVKENETQREILESTTAFDEKGFDEAISRKGELIRRVENLNDGFESLYERVKKELEENKDKHREKIKIFQNLIREITDLSNSIEAGEKRNKTLAQNYFSSSKGQINQNRKSSQAALDYYLTMNKSKITPPQFYDQRTR
;
A
#
# COMPACT_ATOMS: atom_id res chain seq x y z
N MET A 1 2.59 -13.53 -17.56
CA MET A 1 2.72 -14.29 -16.29
C MET A 1 3.56 -13.55 -15.24
N MET A 2 4.88 -13.71 -15.13
CA MET A 2 5.63 -13.05 -14.04
C MET A 2 5.73 -11.51 -14.19
N GLU A 3 6.07 -11.04 -15.38
CA GLU A 3 6.08 -9.59 -15.67
C GLU A 3 4.71 -8.95 -15.45
N GLU A 4 3.68 -9.63 -15.92
CA GLU A 4 2.28 -9.22 -15.82
C GLU A 4 1.82 -9.14 -14.36
N SER A 5 2.17 -10.12 -13.53
CA SER A 5 1.90 -10.09 -12.09
C SER A 5 2.55 -8.89 -11.40
N LEU A 6 3.81 -8.56 -11.76
CA LEU A 6 4.50 -7.37 -11.24
C LEU A 6 3.81 -6.08 -11.71
N ARG A 7 3.41 -5.99 -12.99
CA ARG A 7 2.68 -4.84 -13.54
C ARG A 7 1.29 -4.68 -12.91
N ASP A 8 0.59 -5.76 -12.63
CA ASP A 8 -0.70 -5.70 -11.95
C ASP A 8 -0.53 -5.28 -10.50
N LYS A 9 0.54 -5.71 -9.82
CA LYS A 9 0.88 -5.21 -8.48
C LYS A 9 1.14 -3.71 -8.50
N ILE A 10 1.85 -3.18 -9.50
CA ILE A 10 2.05 -1.73 -9.67
C ILE A 10 0.71 -1.00 -9.77
N LYS A 11 -0.22 -1.45 -10.62
CA LYS A 11 -1.55 -0.82 -10.76
C LYS A 11 -2.30 -0.76 -9.43
N VAL A 12 -2.28 -1.85 -8.66
CA VAL A 12 -2.95 -1.91 -7.35
C VAL A 12 -2.28 -0.94 -6.35
N LEU A 13 -0.95 -0.83 -6.38
CA LEU A 13 -0.23 0.12 -5.53
C LEU A 13 -0.54 1.57 -5.92
N GLU A 14 -0.65 1.87 -7.22
CA GLU A 14 -1.09 3.19 -7.69
C GLU A 14 -2.52 3.54 -7.22
N GLU A 15 -3.43 2.56 -7.19
CA GLU A 15 -4.78 2.74 -6.61
C GLU A 15 -4.71 3.05 -5.10
N ILE A 16 -3.84 2.37 -4.35
CA ILE A 16 -3.63 2.68 -2.92
C ILE A 16 -3.08 4.10 -2.73
N VAL A 17 -2.14 4.55 -3.58
CA VAL A 17 -1.64 5.92 -3.55
C VAL A 17 -2.77 6.93 -3.77
N LYS A 18 -3.69 6.66 -4.72
CA LYS A 18 -4.86 7.53 -4.95
C LYS A 18 -5.78 7.57 -3.73
N GLU A 19 -6.08 6.43 -3.11
CA GLU A 19 -6.92 6.39 -1.89
C GLU A 19 -6.24 7.10 -0.70
N ASN A 20 -4.90 7.07 -0.61
CA ASN A 20 -4.15 7.87 0.35
C ASN A 20 -4.37 9.38 0.15
N GLU A 21 -4.33 9.84 -1.10
CA GLU A 21 -4.54 11.24 -1.43
C GLU A 21 -6.01 11.65 -1.18
N THR A 22 -6.99 10.83 -1.55
CA THR A 22 -8.41 11.06 -1.24
C THR A 22 -8.63 11.20 0.27
N GLN A 23 -8.08 10.29 1.07
CA GLN A 23 -8.20 10.35 2.52
C GLN A 23 -7.58 11.64 3.08
N ARG A 24 -6.44 12.06 2.55
CA ARG A 24 -5.76 13.29 2.92
C ARG A 24 -6.61 14.52 2.64
N GLU A 25 -7.21 14.60 1.45
CA GLU A 25 -8.12 15.69 1.06
C GLU A 25 -9.34 15.78 1.99
N ILE A 26 -9.92 14.65 2.38
CA ILE A 26 -11.04 14.60 3.33
C ILE A 26 -10.60 15.11 4.72
N LEU A 27 -9.41 14.70 5.18
CA LEU A 27 -8.87 15.10 6.48
C LEU A 27 -8.41 16.56 6.54
N GLU A 28 -7.97 17.13 5.41
CA GLU A 28 -7.55 18.53 5.29
C GLU A 28 -8.70 19.47 4.93
N SER A 29 -9.88 18.94 4.58
CA SER A 29 -11.05 19.73 4.23
C SER A 29 -11.44 20.69 5.34
N THR A 30 -11.58 21.97 5.00
CA THR A 30 -12.06 23.02 5.90
C THR A 30 -13.59 23.13 5.92
N THR A 31 -14.29 22.26 5.19
CA THR A 31 -15.76 22.19 5.14
C THR A 31 -16.28 21.05 6.03
N ALA A 32 -17.57 20.72 5.96
CA ALA A 32 -18.13 19.61 6.74
C ALA A 32 -17.40 18.29 6.39
N PHE A 33 -16.94 17.58 7.42
CA PHE A 33 -16.21 16.33 7.25
C PHE A 33 -17.10 15.24 6.64
N ASP A 34 -16.61 14.65 5.55
CA ASP A 34 -17.26 13.56 4.84
C ASP A 34 -16.94 12.21 5.51
N GLU A 35 -17.71 11.90 6.55
CA GLU A 35 -17.58 10.63 7.29
C GLU A 35 -17.76 9.41 6.39
N LYS A 36 -18.73 9.47 5.47
CA LYS A 36 -19.04 8.34 4.60
C LYS A 36 -17.92 8.13 3.59
N GLY A 37 -17.42 9.20 2.97
CA GLY A 37 -16.26 9.13 2.07
C GLY A 37 -15.01 8.61 2.76
N PHE A 38 -14.79 8.99 4.03
CA PHE A 38 -13.67 8.50 4.83
C PHE A 38 -13.77 6.98 5.11
N ASP A 39 -14.95 6.49 5.53
CA ASP A 39 -15.19 5.07 5.78
C ASP A 39 -15.05 4.22 4.51
N GLU A 40 -15.55 4.72 3.38
CA GLU A 40 -15.42 4.07 2.09
C GLU A 40 -13.95 4.01 1.62
N ALA A 41 -13.19 5.09 1.78
CA ALA A 41 -11.77 5.13 1.43
C ALA A 41 -10.96 4.13 2.26
N ILE A 42 -11.25 4.01 3.56
CA ILE A 42 -10.66 2.99 4.43
C ILE A 42 -10.99 1.58 3.95
N SER A 43 -12.26 1.32 3.65
CA SER A 43 -12.75 0.01 3.23
C SER A 43 -12.11 -0.44 1.92
N ARG A 44 -12.10 0.44 0.90
CA ARG A 44 -11.44 0.20 -0.39
C ARG A 44 -9.95 -0.08 -0.22
N LYS A 45 -9.28 0.69 0.63
CA LYS A 45 -7.86 0.48 0.91
C LYS A 45 -7.58 -0.89 1.55
N GLY A 46 -8.44 -1.33 2.47
CA GLY A 46 -8.35 -2.66 3.06
C GLY A 46 -8.46 -3.78 2.02
N GLU A 47 -9.33 -3.64 1.02
CA GLU A 47 -9.45 -4.60 -0.09
C GLU A 47 -8.22 -4.60 -0.99
N LEU A 48 -7.71 -3.41 -1.32
CA LEU A 48 -6.50 -3.25 -2.13
C LEU A 48 -5.27 -3.86 -1.44
N ILE A 49 -5.12 -3.69 -0.12
CA ILE A 49 -4.03 -4.31 0.66
C ILE A 49 -4.11 -5.84 0.55
N ARG A 50 -5.28 -6.46 0.74
CA ARG A 50 -5.43 -7.92 0.57
C ARG A 50 -5.07 -8.37 -0.84
N ARG A 51 -5.40 -7.57 -1.85
CA ARG A 51 -5.01 -7.84 -3.24
C ARG A 51 -3.50 -7.78 -3.44
N VAL A 52 -2.82 -6.82 -2.82
CA VAL A 52 -1.35 -6.73 -2.82
C VAL A 52 -0.71 -7.95 -2.15
N GLU A 53 -1.25 -8.40 -1.01
CA GLU A 53 -0.78 -9.60 -0.30
C GLU A 53 -0.89 -10.86 -1.17
N ASN A 54 -2.06 -11.08 -1.78
CA ASN A 54 -2.28 -12.22 -2.69
C ASN A 54 -1.34 -12.20 -3.89
N LEU A 55 -1.08 -11.02 -4.46
CA LEU A 55 -0.13 -10.87 -5.57
C LEU A 55 1.32 -11.15 -5.12
N ASN A 56 1.65 -10.84 -3.87
CA ASN A 56 2.98 -11.09 -3.31
C ASN A 56 3.25 -12.60 -3.16
N ASP A 57 2.29 -13.33 -2.60
CA ASP A 57 2.38 -14.79 -2.43
C ASP A 57 2.49 -15.51 -3.79
N GLY A 58 1.71 -15.06 -4.77
CA GLY A 58 1.76 -15.57 -6.14
C GLY A 58 3.11 -15.31 -6.82
N PHE A 59 3.72 -14.14 -6.59
CA PHE A 59 5.03 -13.80 -7.12
C PHE A 59 6.15 -14.66 -6.53
N GLU A 60 6.17 -14.85 -5.20
CA GLU A 60 7.19 -15.64 -4.51
C GLU A 60 7.17 -17.11 -4.97
N SER A 61 5.98 -17.69 -5.11
CA SER A 61 5.81 -19.05 -5.65
C SER A 61 6.29 -19.18 -7.10
N LEU A 62 6.01 -18.19 -7.95
CA LEU A 62 6.47 -18.17 -9.35
C LEU A 62 7.99 -18.03 -9.42
N TYR A 63 8.57 -17.15 -8.60
CA TYR A 63 10.01 -16.90 -8.57
C TYR A 63 10.80 -18.15 -8.19
N GLU A 64 10.41 -18.83 -7.11
CA GLU A 64 11.09 -20.04 -6.66
C GLU A 64 11.13 -21.14 -7.74
N ARG A 65 10.10 -21.21 -8.60
CA ARG A 65 10.06 -22.17 -9.72
C ARG A 65 11.01 -21.81 -10.86
N VAL A 66 11.17 -20.51 -11.15
CA VAL A 66 11.96 -20.04 -12.31
C VAL A 66 13.40 -19.62 -11.94
N LYS A 67 13.71 -19.47 -10.65
CA LYS A 67 15.02 -18.99 -10.16
C LYS A 67 16.18 -19.85 -10.67
N LYS A 68 16.07 -21.18 -10.60
CA LYS A 68 17.13 -22.09 -11.11
C LYS A 68 17.38 -21.90 -12.60
N GLU A 69 16.31 -21.81 -13.40
CA GLU A 69 16.41 -21.62 -14.86
C GLU A 69 17.04 -20.26 -15.21
N LEU A 70 16.67 -19.21 -14.47
CA LEU A 70 17.26 -17.88 -14.60
C LEU A 70 18.74 -17.85 -14.21
N GLU A 71 19.15 -18.65 -13.23
CA GLU A 71 20.54 -18.74 -12.77
C GLU A 71 21.44 -19.53 -13.72
N GLU A 72 20.92 -20.60 -14.34
CA GLU A 72 21.66 -21.45 -15.29
C GLU A 72 21.80 -20.82 -16.68
N ASN A 73 20.85 -19.95 -17.09
CA ASN A 73 20.83 -19.31 -18.42
C ASN A 73 20.84 -17.77 -18.37
N LYS A 74 21.59 -17.18 -17.43
CA LYS A 74 21.62 -15.72 -17.16
C LYS A 74 21.79 -14.86 -18.41
N ASP A 75 22.68 -15.24 -19.33
CA ASP A 75 22.97 -14.45 -20.54
C ASP A 75 21.78 -14.39 -21.49
N LYS A 76 21.00 -15.47 -21.61
CA LYS A 76 19.80 -15.52 -22.45
C LYS A 76 18.62 -14.76 -21.85
N HIS A 77 18.61 -14.55 -20.54
CA HIS A 77 17.51 -13.91 -19.82
C HIS A 77 17.84 -12.50 -19.32
N ARG A 78 19.02 -11.98 -19.64
CA ARG A 78 19.54 -10.70 -19.12
C ARG A 78 18.58 -9.53 -19.31
N GLU A 79 17.95 -9.41 -20.48
CA GLU A 79 16.97 -8.35 -20.75
C GLU A 79 15.71 -8.48 -19.88
N LYS A 80 15.16 -9.69 -19.75
CA LYS A 80 13.99 -9.96 -18.88
C LYS A 80 14.30 -9.72 -17.41
N ILE A 81 15.48 -10.13 -16.94
CA ILE A 81 15.95 -9.87 -15.58
C ILE A 81 16.00 -8.36 -15.31
N LYS A 82 16.50 -7.57 -16.27
CA LYS A 82 16.55 -6.10 -16.16
C LYS A 82 15.14 -5.50 -16.08
N ILE A 83 14.17 -6.02 -16.85
CA ILE A 83 12.77 -5.60 -16.76
C ILE A 83 12.21 -5.88 -15.37
N PHE A 84 12.39 -7.09 -14.83
CA PHE A 84 11.92 -7.43 -13.48
C PHE A 84 12.54 -6.54 -12.41
N GLN A 85 13.86 -6.28 -12.48
CA GLN A 85 14.53 -5.37 -11.56
C GLN A 85 13.95 -3.95 -11.60
N ASN A 86 13.58 -3.44 -12.77
CA ASN A 86 12.95 -2.13 -12.90
C ASN A 86 11.56 -2.12 -12.27
N LEU A 87 10.72 -3.12 -12.56
CA LEU A 87 9.37 -3.22 -11.99
C LEU A 87 9.40 -3.34 -10.46
N ILE A 88 10.39 -4.04 -9.91
CA ILE A 88 10.55 -4.18 -8.45
C ILE A 88 11.00 -2.88 -7.80
N ARG A 89 11.87 -2.10 -8.46
CA ARG A 89 12.20 -0.75 -7.98
C ARG A 89 10.94 0.13 -7.93
N GLU A 90 10.14 0.10 -8.98
CA GLU A 90 8.87 0.85 -9.05
C GLU A 90 7.89 0.44 -7.93
N ILE A 91 7.73 -0.87 -7.70
CA ILE A 91 6.95 -1.41 -6.56
C ILE A 91 7.49 -0.89 -5.22
N THR A 92 8.81 -0.85 -5.06
CA THR A 92 9.47 -0.41 -3.83
C THR A 92 9.23 1.08 -3.59
N ASP A 93 9.37 1.91 -4.62
CA ASP A 93 9.13 3.35 -4.57
C ASP A 93 7.67 3.65 -4.22
N LEU A 94 6.72 2.96 -4.88
CA LEU A 94 5.29 3.07 -4.55
C LEU A 94 4.99 2.65 -3.12
N SER A 95 5.60 1.54 -2.64
CA SER A 95 5.41 1.06 -1.26
C SER A 95 5.90 2.09 -0.24
N ASN A 96 7.06 2.70 -0.48
CA ASN A 96 7.60 3.78 0.36
C ASN A 96 6.68 5.02 0.36
N SER A 97 6.15 5.38 -0.82
CA SER A 97 5.18 6.49 -0.93
C SER A 97 3.89 6.22 -0.16
N ILE A 98 3.39 4.98 -0.22
CA ILE A 98 2.20 4.56 0.54
C ILE A 98 2.47 4.65 2.05
N GLU A 99 3.60 4.13 2.53
CA GLU A 99 3.94 4.18 3.96
C GLU A 99 4.08 5.62 4.47
N ALA A 100 4.72 6.50 3.69
CA ALA A 100 4.84 7.91 4.02
C ALA A 100 3.46 8.60 4.05
N GLY A 101 2.61 8.34 3.06
CA GLY A 101 1.24 8.85 2.98
C GLY A 101 0.37 8.40 4.16
N GLU A 102 0.43 7.11 4.52
CA GLU A 102 -0.28 6.56 5.68
C GLU A 102 0.14 7.22 6.98
N LYS A 103 1.45 7.41 7.19
CA LYS A 103 1.96 8.09 8.38
C LYS A 103 1.45 9.54 8.46
N ARG A 104 1.42 10.25 7.33
CA ARG A 104 0.88 11.62 7.25
C ARG A 104 -0.63 11.64 7.56
N ASN A 105 -1.41 10.82 6.86
CA ASN A 105 -2.85 10.70 7.09
C ASN A 105 -3.12 10.33 8.55
N LYS A 106 -2.20 9.59 9.18
CA LYS A 106 -2.34 9.19 10.57
C LYS A 106 -2.27 10.34 11.54
N THR A 107 -1.29 11.20 11.33
CA THR A 107 -1.18 12.44 12.09
C THR A 107 -2.37 13.37 11.82
N LEU A 108 -2.83 13.51 10.57
CA LEU A 108 -3.97 14.35 10.22
C LEU A 108 -5.26 13.89 10.90
N ALA A 109 -5.58 12.59 10.83
CA ALA A 109 -6.74 12.02 11.50
C ALA A 109 -6.66 12.21 13.03
N GLN A 110 -5.50 11.95 13.63
CA GLN A 110 -5.30 12.19 15.07
C GLN A 110 -5.56 13.65 15.45
N ASN A 111 -5.06 14.61 14.67
CA ASN A 111 -5.27 16.04 14.91
C ASN A 111 -6.74 16.43 14.74
N TYR A 112 -7.39 15.96 13.67
CA TYR A 112 -8.80 16.22 13.39
C TYR A 112 -9.71 15.73 14.53
N PHE A 113 -9.53 14.48 14.97
CA PHE A 113 -10.34 13.89 16.03
C PHE A 113 -10.02 14.45 17.42
N SER A 114 -8.76 14.81 17.70
CA SER A 114 -8.38 15.46 18.95
C SER A 114 -8.95 16.88 19.06
N SER A 115 -8.97 17.62 17.96
CA SER A 115 -9.56 18.98 17.90
C SER A 115 -11.09 18.92 17.95
N SER A 116 -11.68 17.90 17.33
CA SER A 116 -13.13 17.68 17.35
C SER A 116 -13.65 17.28 18.74
N LYS A 117 -12.85 16.70 19.65
CA LYS A 117 -13.28 16.41 21.04
C LYS A 117 -13.80 17.63 21.80
N GLY A 118 -13.42 18.85 21.41
CA GLY A 118 -13.99 20.09 21.97
C GLY A 118 -15.38 20.48 21.42
N GLN A 119 -15.78 19.94 20.25
CA GLN A 119 -17.06 20.19 19.57
C GLN A 119 -18.00 18.95 19.55
N ILE A 120 -17.48 17.74 19.81
CA ILE A 120 -18.22 16.47 19.86
C ILE A 120 -18.96 16.36 21.20
N ASN A 121 -20.03 17.11 21.36
CA ASN A 121 -20.94 16.92 22.50
C ASN A 121 -22.39 16.67 22.11
N GLN A 122 -22.71 16.49 20.82
CA GLN A 122 -24.12 16.33 20.44
C GLN A 122 -24.54 15.16 19.55
N ASN A 123 -23.78 14.58 18.61
CA ASN A 123 -24.51 13.77 17.59
C ASN A 123 -23.92 12.55 16.88
N ARG A 124 -22.74 11.96 17.17
CA ARG A 124 -22.21 10.92 16.25
C ARG A 124 -21.55 9.69 16.91
N LYS A 125 -22.32 8.62 17.07
CA LYS A 125 -21.83 7.25 17.36
C LYS A 125 -21.14 6.57 16.16
N SER A 126 -21.33 7.07 14.93
CA SER A 126 -20.75 6.52 13.68
C SER A 126 -19.24 6.72 13.59
N SER A 127 -18.74 7.89 14.00
CA SER A 127 -17.33 8.24 13.88
C SER A 127 -16.40 7.43 14.80
N GLN A 128 -16.92 6.90 15.92
CA GLN A 128 -16.11 6.13 16.89
C GLN A 128 -15.55 4.83 16.28
N ALA A 129 -16.31 4.13 15.43
CA ALA A 129 -15.86 2.91 14.79
C ALA A 129 -14.72 3.16 13.79
N ALA A 130 -14.81 4.25 13.02
CA ALA A 130 -13.76 4.72 12.13
C ALA A 130 -12.51 5.14 12.91
N LEU A 131 -12.70 5.82 14.04
CA LEU A 131 -11.65 6.24 14.97
C LEU A 131 -10.94 5.04 15.60
N ASP A 132 -11.69 4.05 16.08
CA ASP A 132 -11.17 2.84 16.70
C ASP A 132 -10.40 1.99 15.68
N TYR A 133 -10.92 1.84 14.46
CA TYR A 133 -10.21 1.21 13.34
C TYR A 133 -8.87 1.93 13.08
N TYR A 134 -8.89 3.26 13.06
CA TYR A 134 -7.71 4.06 12.75
C TYR A 134 -6.64 4.05 13.85
N LEU A 135 -7.07 4.05 15.12
CA LEU A 135 -6.19 3.93 16.29
C LEU A 135 -5.60 2.52 16.43
N THR A 136 -6.33 1.49 15.98
CA THR A 136 -5.90 0.08 16.04
C THR A 136 -5.13 -0.40 14.81
N MET A 137 -5.10 0.38 13.72
CA MET A 137 -4.29 0.09 12.54
C MET A 137 -2.80 0.23 12.86
N ASN A 138 -2.27 -0.87 13.37
CA ASN A 138 -0.87 -1.15 13.55
C ASN A 138 -0.66 -2.53 12.92
N LYS A 139 0.19 -2.57 11.87
CA LYS A 139 0.65 -3.75 11.11
C LYS A 139 -0.01 -3.96 9.74
N SER A 140 0.51 -3.26 8.74
CA SER A 140 0.94 -3.96 7.53
C SER A 140 2.25 -3.32 7.08
N LYS A 141 3.38 -3.92 7.48
CA LYS A 141 4.63 -3.63 6.80
C LYS A 141 4.47 -4.23 5.40
N ILE A 142 4.12 -3.42 4.41
CA ILE A 142 4.17 -3.81 3.00
C ILE A 142 5.64 -4.11 2.74
N THR A 143 6.01 -5.39 2.83
CA THR A 143 7.39 -5.81 2.70
C THR A 143 7.69 -5.91 1.21
N PRO A 144 8.61 -5.11 0.67
CA PRO A 144 8.94 -5.20 -0.75
C PRO A 144 9.55 -6.59 -1.04
N PRO A 145 9.24 -7.20 -2.20
CA PRO A 145 9.90 -8.43 -2.62
C PRO A 145 11.42 -8.22 -2.64
N GLN A 146 12.16 -8.98 -1.82
CA GLN A 146 13.61 -8.87 -1.74
C GLN A 146 14.25 -9.79 -2.80
N PHE A 147 15.01 -9.22 -3.73
CA PHE A 147 15.99 -10.02 -4.48
C PHE A 147 17.23 -10.17 -3.62
N TYR A 148 17.61 -11.40 -3.29
CA TYR A 148 18.91 -11.67 -2.69
C TYR A 148 20.00 -11.32 -3.73
N ASP A 149 20.58 -10.13 -3.59
CA ASP A 149 21.86 -9.77 -4.20
C ASP A 149 22.95 -10.61 -3.52
N GLN A 150 23.18 -11.82 -4.02
CA GLN A 150 24.43 -12.52 -3.73
C GLN A 150 25.52 -11.83 -4.55
N ARG A 151 26.09 -10.77 -3.97
CA ARG A 151 27.44 -10.34 -4.34
C ARG A 151 28.39 -11.44 -3.91
N THR A 152 28.68 -12.35 -4.83
CA THR A 152 29.87 -13.18 -4.76
C THR A 152 31.08 -12.26 -4.99
N ARG A 153 31.85 -12.05 -3.92
CA ARG A 153 33.29 -11.79 -4.01
C ARG A 153 34.01 -13.07 -3.62
#